data_AF-A0A0E9N2U9-F1
#
_entry.id   AF-A0A0E9N2U9-F1
#
_cell.length_a   1.000
_cell.length_b   1.000
_cell.length_c   1.000
_cell.angle_alpha   90.00
_cell.angle_beta   90.00
_cell.angle_gamma   90.00
#
_symmetry.space_group_name_H-M   'P 1'
#
loop_
_entity.id
_entity.type
_entity.pdbx_description
1 polymer ?
#
loop_
_entity_poly.entity_id
_entity_poly.type
_entity_poly.pdbx_seq_one_letter_code
_entity_poly.pdbx_strand_id
1 'polypeptide(L)'
;MTAVVLSLLSCSKESTKPAPGSIGIEAGDEVRLLSSSGFLTGKVSGSEAITSKWEQISGPSEVEIVSPDSLTTSIRQLTTGVYWFRLTATGSSGVAGKDSVRLVAKTGHYTDTLFIYLSAGQSNMDGRAGSPFPYASAAMVVDGVNVWQWGSPAHNSFQSFEYDRYNGSQSPGTPRWAGDIIAARKIRDSLYRQQRPVYLLKVTRGGSALSPFTREPACWTIPQDSVPAGRERMFDTLKNRLNAVRQWSYDQDSARYIKVVGMMWHQGESDKWATAAYQYRLTRLFAAIRQEVNDPVMPIVMGTITSSSADYSPLIHQAQLNIAKADPHIAIVEMDGQPLLPDGVHFNATAQTYFGDQLYSIIKTFAR
;
A
#
# COMPACT_ATOMS: atom_id res chain seq x y z
N MET A 1 -56.22 8.31 4.03
CA MET A 1 -54.77 8.26 4.34
C MET A 1 -54.05 7.93 3.05
N THR A 2 -53.48 8.92 2.39
CA THR A 2 -52.75 8.75 1.13
C THR A 2 -51.31 8.42 1.48
N ALA A 3 -50.87 7.20 1.15
CA ALA A 3 -49.50 6.78 1.36
C ALA A 3 -48.58 7.57 0.42
N VAL A 4 -47.70 8.39 0.99
CA VAL A 4 -46.59 9.00 0.26
C VAL A 4 -45.58 7.89 0.00
N VAL A 5 -45.54 7.39 -1.23
CA VAL A 5 -44.47 6.52 -1.71
C VAL A 5 -43.24 7.40 -1.86
N LEU A 6 -42.34 7.33 -0.87
CA LEU A 6 -41.01 7.90 -0.96
C LEU A 6 -40.22 7.06 -1.98
N SER A 7 -40.15 7.52 -3.23
CA SER A 7 -39.24 6.93 -4.21
C SER A 7 -37.81 7.24 -3.78
N LEU A 8 -37.12 6.25 -3.25
CA LEU A 8 -35.68 6.29 -3.10
C LEU A 8 -35.08 6.28 -4.51
N LEU A 9 -34.83 7.46 -5.08
CA LEU A 9 -34.00 7.62 -6.27
C LEU A 9 -32.60 7.11 -5.92
N SER A 10 -32.24 5.93 -6.41
CA SER A 10 -30.86 5.45 -6.36
C SER A 10 -30.04 6.28 -7.36
N CYS A 11 -29.25 7.22 -6.86
CA CYS A 11 -28.26 7.90 -7.68
C CYS A 11 -27.13 6.92 -8.03
N SER A 12 -26.67 6.93 -9.28
CA SER A 12 -25.62 6.07 -9.81
C SER A 12 -24.52 6.93 -10.45
N LYS A 13 -23.36 6.32 -10.73
CA LYS A 13 -22.24 7.04 -11.34
C LYS A 13 -22.64 7.50 -12.75
N GLU A 14 -22.77 8.81 -12.93
CA GLU A 14 -22.97 9.43 -14.24
C GLU A 14 -21.62 9.58 -14.93
N SER A 15 -21.37 8.84 -16.01
CA SER A 15 -20.18 9.04 -16.84
C SER A 15 -20.58 9.34 -18.29
N THR A 16 -20.27 10.51 -18.81
CA THR A 16 -20.42 10.79 -20.25
C THR A 16 -19.11 10.46 -20.98
N LYS A 17 -19.11 9.42 -21.82
CA LYS A 17 -17.94 9.06 -22.65
C LYS A 17 -17.63 10.21 -23.62
N PRO A 18 -16.38 10.70 -23.68
CA PRO A 18 -16.07 11.85 -24.53
C PRO A 18 -16.19 11.49 -26.02
N ALA A 19 -16.91 12.33 -26.78
CA ALA A 19 -16.84 12.36 -28.24
C ALA A 19 -15.45 12.86 -28.68
N PRO A 20 -14.99 12.55 -29.91
CA PRO A 20 -13.74 13.09 -30.44
C PRO A 20 -13.77 14.63 -30.41
N GLY A 21 -12.84 15.25 -29.68
CA GLY A 21 -12.78 16.71 -29.46
C GLY A 21 -13.49 17.24 -28.20
N SER A 22 -13.96 16.36 -27.30
CA SER A 22 -14.61 16.78 -26.03
C SER A 22 -13.70 16.63 -24.80
N ILE A 23 -14.07 17.32 -23.71
CA ILE A 23 -13.37 17.30 -22.42
C ILE A 23 -13.52 15.92 -21.77
N GLY A 24 -12.40 15.26 -21.49
CA GLY A 24 -12.39 14.08 -20.63
C GLY A 24 -12.46 14.51 -19.17
N ILE A 25 -13.40 13.94 -18.41
CA ILE A 25 -13.63 14.29 -17.00
C ILE A 25 -13.76 13.03 -16.16
N GLU A 26 -13.09 13.02 -15.00
CA GLU A 26 -13.13 11.94 -14.02
C GLU A 26 -13.30 12.55 -12.63
N ALA A 27 -14.40 12.24 -11.95
CA ALA A 27 -14.65 12.60 -10.56
C ALA A 27 -13.94 11.64 -9.57
N GLY A 28 -13.27 10.62 -10.10
CA GLY A 28 -12.56 9.60 -9.33
C GLY A 28 -13.38 8.34 -9.03
N ASP A 29 -12.77 7.46 -8.26
CA ASP A 29 -13.39 6.22 -7.77
C ASP A 29 -14.17 6.46 -6.47
N GLU A 30 -15.02 5.51 -6.08
CA GLU A 30 -15.78 5.60 -4.82
C GLU A 30 -14.85 5.83 -3.61
N VAL A 31 -15.22 6.80 -2.77
CA VAL A 31 -14.48 7.19 -1.57
C VAL A 31 -15.17 6.64 -0.33
N ARG A 32 -14.41 6.02 0.59
CA ARG A 32 -14.92 5.60 1.91
C ARG A 32 -14.09 6.22 3.02
N LEU A 33 -14.75 6.90 3.95
CA LEU A 33 -14.09 7.67 5.02
C LEU A 33 -14.55 7.22 6.39
N LEU A 34 -13.58 7.13 7.31
CA LEU A 34 -13.77 7.04 8.76
C LEU A 34 -13.48 8.41 9.40
N SER A 35 -14.03 9.49 8.85
CA SER A 35 -13.75 10.88 9.24
C SER A 35 -14.92 11.79 8.88
N SER A 36 -15.08 12.90 9.62
CA SER A 36 -16.01 13.99 9.29
C SER A 36 -15.48 14.93 8.18
N SER A 37 -14.28 14.65 7.67
CA SER A 37 -13.64 15.40 6.59
C SER A 37 -12.85 14.49 5.65
N GLY A 38 -12.63 14.95 4.44
CA GLY A 38 -11.88 14.23 3.41
C GLY A 38 -11.49 15.13 2.24
N PHE A 39 -11.14 14.52 1.11
CA PHE A 39 -10.82 15.22 -0.13
C PHE A 39 -11.61 14.64 -1.29
N LEU A 40 -12.00 15.51 -2.22
CA LEU A 40 -12.42 15.15 -3.57
C LEU A 40 -11.25 15.45 -4.51
N THR A 41 -10.95 14.53 -5.42
CA THR A 41 -9.86 14.68 -6.39
C THR A 41 -10.36 14.26 -7.77
N GLY A 42 -10.49 15.24 -8.64
CA GLY A 42 -10.92 15.07 -10.01
C GLY A 42 -9.75 15.16 -10.99
N LYS A 43 -9.96 14.66 -12.19
CA LYS A 43 -9.09 14.89 -13.34
C LYS A 43 -9.89 15.44 -14.50
N VAL A 44 -9.24 16.32 -15.25
CA VAL A 44 -9.74 16.86 -16.50
C VAL A 44 -8.64 16.72 -17.55
N SER A 45 -9.01 16.25 -18.74
CA SER A 45 -8.11 16.06 -19.87
C SER A 45 -8.71 16.64 -21.15
N GLY A 46 -7.84 17.10 -22.06
CA GLY A 46 -8.22 17.87 -23.25
C GLY A 46 -7.73 19.32 -23.18
N SER A 47 -7.50 19.94 -24.34
CA SER A 47 -6.89 21.27 -24.48
C SER A 47 -7.82 22.45 -24.14
N GLU A 48 -9.04 22.17 -23.68
CA GLU A 48 -10.12 23.18 -23.68
C GLU A 48 -10.79 23.45 -22.33
N ALA A 49 -10.48 22.72 -21.24
CA ALA A 49 -11.16 22.98 -19.97
C ALA A 49 -10.72 24.31 -19.35
N ILE A 50 -11.64 25.27 -19.29
CA ILE A 50 -11.40 26.61 -18.72
C ILE A 50 -11.79 26.62 -17.24
N THR A 51 -12.87 25.94 -16.88
CA THR A 51 -13.38 25.93 -15.50
C THR A 51 -13.79 24.52 -15.07
N SER A 52 -13.64 24.24 -13.77
CA SER A 52 -14.13 23.04 -13.10
C SER A 52 -14.93 23.44 -11.88
N LYS A 53 -15.93 22.64 -11.48
CA LYS A 53 -16.72 22.88 -10.28
C LYS A 53 -17.20 21.56 -9.65
N TRP A 54 -17.04 21.45 -8.34
CA TRP A 54 -17.61 20.40 -7.50
C TRP A 54 -18.95 20.83 -6.89
N GLU A 55 -19.92 19.92 -6.92
CA GLU A 55 -21.25 20.12 -6.32
C GLU A 55 -21.69 18.86 -5.57
N GLN A 56 -22.32 19.02 -4.40
CA GLN A 56 -23.01 17.91 -3.74
C GLN A 56 -24.35 17.66 -4.43
N ILE A 57 -24.59 16.42 -4.86
CA ILE A 57 -25.84 15.99 -5.49
C ILE A 57 -26.82 15.48 -4.43
N SER A 58 -26.33 14.70 -3.47
CA SER A 58 -27.14 14.12 -2.40
C SER A 58 -26.28 13.77 -1.18
N GLY A 59 -26.92 13.63 -0.03
CA GLY A 59 -26.28 13.22 1.22
C GLY A 59 -27.22 13.37 2.42
N PRO A 60 -26.88 12.76 3.56
CA PRO A 60 -27.65 12.91 4.81
C PRO A 60 -27.59 14.32 5.41
N SER A 61 -26.57 15.11 5.06
CA SER A 61 -26.38 16.50 5.51
C SER A 61 -25.73 17.33 4.41
N GLU A 62 -25.77 18.65 4.52
CA GLU A 62 -24.97 19.54 3.67
C GLU A 62 -23.47 19.42 4.03
N VAL A 63 -22.61 19.46 3.03
CA VAL A 63 -21.15 19.33 3.15
C VAL A 63 -20.49 20.63 2.73
N GLU A 64 -19.55 21.11 3.54
CA GLU A 64 -18.71 22.25 3.18
C GLU A 64 -17.64 21.81 2.18
N ILE A 65 -17.72 22.31 0.95
CA ILE A 65 -16.68 22.16 -0.08
C ILE A 65 -15.81 23.41 -0.05
N VAL A 66 -14.57 23.31 0.42
CA VAL A 66 -13.72 24.48 0.73
C VAL A 66 -13.29 25.25 -0.51
N SER A 67 -13.00 24.56 -1.62
CA SER A 67 -12.57 25.18 -2.88
C SER A 67 -13.25 24.46 -4.04
N PRO A 68 -14.56 24.68 -4.27
CA PRO A 68 -15.34 23.91 -5.22
C PRO A 68 -14.81 24.00 -6.65
N ASP A 69 -14.13 25.08 -7.01
CA ASP A 69 -13.60 25.27 -8.36
C ASP A 69 -12.23 24.57 -8.60
N SER A 70 -11.61 24.04 -7.54
CA SER A 70 -10.34 23.30 -7.62
C SER A 70 -10.58 21.82 -7.92
N LEU A 71 -9.77 21.23 -8.81
CA LEU A 71 -9.80 19.78 -9.07
C LEU A 71 -9.53 18.95 -7.80
N THR A 72 -8.75 19.49 -6.86
CA THR A 72 -8.58 18.88 -5.54
C THR A 72 -9.08 19.84 -4.46
N THR A 73 -10.08 19.42 -3.68
CA THR A 73 -10.69 20.24 -2.62
C THR A 73 -10.95 19.42 -1.37
N SER A 74 -10.78 20.03 -0.19
CA SER A 74 -11.21 19.42 1.07
C SER A 74 -12.72 19.55 1.24
N ILE A 75 -13.33 18.51 1.80
CA ILE A 75 -14.72 18.48 2.24
C ILE A 75 -14.78 18.31 3.76
N ARG A 76 -15.73 18.97 4.40
CA ARG A 76 -15.89 18.99 5.87
C ARG A 76 -17.35 18.83 6.27
N GLN A 77 -17.59 18.59 7.55
CA GLN A 77 -18.92 18.46 8.14
C GLN A 77 -19.70 17.24 7.61
N LEU A 78 -18.98 16.20 7.20
CA LEU A 78 -19.60 14.90 6.90
C LEU A 78 -20.23 14.35 8.17
N THR A 79 -21.38 13.68 7.99
CA THR A 79 -22.05 12.83 8.97
C THR A 79 -22.12 11.41 8.41
N THR A 80 -22.42 10.41 9.24
CA THR A 80 -22.51 9.02 8.78
C THR A 80 -23.59 8.88 7.70
N GLY A 81 -23.21 8.42 6.51
CA GLY A 81 -24.11 8.11 5.42
C GLY A 81 -23.45 8.12 4.04
N VAL A 82 -24.29 8.07 3.01
CA VAL A 82 -23.88 8.03 1.60
C VAL A 82 -24.11 9.39 0.97
N TYR A 83 -23.09 9.92 0.30
CA TYR A 83 -23.08 11.16 -0.44
C TYR A 83 -22.78 10.89 -1.91
N TRP A 84 -23.26 11.77 -2.77
CA TRP A 84 -22.85 11.84 -4.17
C TRP A 84 -22.37 13.25 -4.48
N PHE A 85 -21.19 13.36 -5.10
CA PHE A 85 -20.64 14.62 -5.57
C PHE A 85 -20.49 14.56 -7.10
N ARG A 86 -20.72 15.68 -7.77
CA ARG A 86 -20.52 15.85 -9.21
C ARG A 86 -19.33 16.77 -9.45
N LEU A 87 -18.45 16.37 -10.34
CA LEU A 87 -17.51 17.27 -10.99
C LEU A 87 -18.10 17.67 -12.35
N THR A 88 -18.13 18.96 -12.62
CA THR A 88 -18.43 19.51 -13.94
C THR A 88 -17.21 20.26 -14.46
N ALA A 89 -16.83 20.08 -15.71
CA ALA A 89 -15.81 20.90 -16.37
C ALA A 89 -16.35 21.46 -17.68
N THR A 90 -16.10 22.74 -17.94
CA THR A 90 -16.63 23.47 -19.10
C THR A 90 -15.51 23.95 -20.01
N GLY A 91 -15.68 23.70 -21.30
CA GLY A 91 -14.72 24.05 -22.34
C GLY A 91 -14.84 25.47 -22.83
N SER A 92 -13.84 25.93 -23.59
CA SER A 92 -13.87 27.20 -24.33
C SER A 92 -15.06 27.31 -25.30
N SER A 93 -15.51 26.18 -25.83
CA SER A 93 -16.69 26.05 -26.69
C SER A 93 -18.03 26.04 -25.94
N GLY A 94 -18.02 26.11 -24.60
CA GLY A 94 -19.22 26.03 -23.76
C GLY A 94 -19.75 24.60 -23.53
N VAL A 95 -19.12 23.58 -24.13
CA VAL A 95 -19.46 22.17 -23.90
C VAL A 95 -18.99 21.75 -22.50
N ALA A 96 -19.87 21.14 -21.72
CA ALA A 96 -19.56 20.67 -20.37
C ALA A 96 -19.50 19.13 -20.30
N GLY A 97 -18.42 18.60 -19.73
CA GLY A 97 -18.33 17.21 -19.27
C GLY A 97 -18.78 17.12 -17.81
N LYS A 98 -19.37 15.99 -17.42
CA LYS A 98 -19.74 15.69 -16.03
C LYS A 98 -19.36 14.27 -15.64
N ASP A 99 -18.85 14.10 -14.43
CA ASP A 99 -18.71 12.79 -13.78
C ASP A 99 -19.13 12.90 -12.30
N SER A 100 -19.58 11.78 -11.72
CA SER A 100 -20.01 11.75 -10.31
C SER A 100 -19.23 10.71 -9.50
N VAL A 101 -19.00 11.02 -8.23
CA VAL A 101 -18.33 10.14 -7.27
C VAL A 101 -19.23 9.87 -6.08
N ARG A 102 -19.34 8.59 -5.73
CA ARG A 102 -20.00 8.15 -4.51
C ARG A 102 -19.02 8.26 -3.35
N LEU A 103 -19.46 8.83 -2.24
CA LEU A 103 -18.70 8.88 -1.00
C LEU A 103 -19.51 8.27 0.13
N VAL A 104 -18.93 7.35 0.89
CA VAL A 104 -19.57 6.80 2.08
C VAL A 104 -18.76 7.21 3.31
N ALA A 105 -19.38 8.00 4.19
CA ALA A 105 -18.79 8.40 5.45
C ALA A 105 -19.37 7.55 6.58
N LYS A 106 -18.51 7.04 7.47
CA LYS A 106 -18.89 6.74 8.85
C LYS A 106 -18.18 7.76 9.71
N THR A 107 -18.92 8.47 10.54
CA THR A 107 -18.41 9.52 11.41
C THR A 107 -18.73 9.15 12.86
N GLY A 108 -17.70 9.07 13.69
CA GLY A 108 -17.80 8.72 15.10
C GLY A 108 -16.45 8.86 15.77
N HIS A 109 -16.43 8.82 17.10
CA HIS A 109 -15.18 8.71 17.84
C HIS A 109 -14.63 7.29 17.66
N TYR A 110 -13.83 7.08 16.63
CA TYR A 110 -13.03 5.87 16.50
C TYR A 110 -11.94 5.93 17.56
N THR A 111 -12.17 5.25 18.68
CA THR A 111 -11.26 5.26 19.82
C THR A 111 -10.03 4.39 19.61
N ASP A 112 -9.95 3.67 18.49
CA ASP A 112 -8.85 2.75 18.20
C ASP A 112 -8.29 2.92 16.78
N THR A 113 -6.97 2.83 16.68
CA THR A 113 -6.20 2.94 15.44
C THR A 113 -5.52 1.61 15.16
N LEU A 114 -5.74 1.08 13.95
CA LEU A 114 -5.00 -0.06 13.45
C LEU A 114 -3.65 0.40 12.94
N PHE A 115 -2.59 0.05 13.67
CA PHE A 115 -1.23 0.35 13.25
C PHE A 115 -0.69 -0.79 12.39
N ILE A 116 -0.38 -0.47 11.14
CA ILE A 116 0.07 -1.41 10.12
C ILE A 116 1.54 -1.17 9.80
N TYR A 117 2.32 -2.23 9.75
CA TYR A 117 3.63 -2.25 9.10
C TYR A 117 3.49 -2.81 7.69
N LEU A 118 4.06 -2.13 6.70
CA LEU A 118 4.17 -2.65 5.34
C LEU A 118 5.42 -3.53 5.24
N SER A 119 5.30 -4.65 4.55
CA SER A 119 6.45 -5.44 4.11
C SER A 119 6.40 -5.55 2.59
N ALA A 120 7.44 -5.08 1.90
CA ALA A 120 7.44 -4.98 0.46
C ALA A 120 8.80 -5.31 -0.16
N GLY A 121 8.80 -5.82 -1.39
CA GLY A 121 10.01 -6.19 -2.11
C GLY A 121 9.88 -7.49 -2.89
N GLN A 122 10.98 -8.23 -3.00
CA GLN A 122 11.06 -9.47 -3.79
C GLN A 122 11.20 -10.73 -2.93
N SER A 123 11.72 -11.84 -3.50
CA SER A 123 11.79 -13.16 -2.87
C SER A 123 12.48 -13.19 -1.49
N ASN A 124 13.51 -12.37 -1.27
CA ASN A 124 14.18 -12.28 0.03
C ASN A 124 13.34 -11.57 1.11
N MET A 125 12.42 -10.66 0.75
CA MET A 125 11.40 -10.13 1.68
C MET A 125 10.15 -11.02 1.74
N ASP A 126 9.85 -11.72 0.66
CA ASP A 126 8.75 -12.67 0.59
C ASP A 126 8.94 -13.78 1.62
N GLY A 127 10.11 -14.40 1.58
CA GLY A 127 10.55 -15.44 2.50
C GLY A 127 10.96 -16.71 1.76
N ARG A 128 12.25 -17.05 1.85
CA ARG A 128 12.81 -18.30 1.31
C ARG A 128 13.59 -19.11 2.32
N ALA A 129 13.90 -18.55 3.49
CA ALA A 129 14.49 -19.31 4.58
C ALA A 129 13.55 -20.46 4.96
N GLY A 130 14.09 -21.68 5.03
CA GLY A 130 13.36 -22.82 5.56
C GLY A 130 13.04 -22.64 7.05
N SER A 131 12.14 -23.47 7.58
CA SER A 131 11.74 -23.42 9.00
C SER A 131 12.97 -23.34 9.90
N PRO A 132 13.01 -22.40 10.87
CA PRO A 132 14.08 -22.36 11.86
C PRO A 132 13.96 -23.54 12.85
N PHE A 133 12.86 -24.31 12.77
CA PHE A 133 12.55 -25.44 13.64
C PHE A 133 12.59 -26.74 12.84
N PRO A 134 13.62 -27.59 13.00
CA PRO A 134 13.71 -28.86 12.28
C PRO A 134 12.61 -29.89 12.65
N TYR A 135 11.72 -29.59 13.60
CA TYR A 135 10.71 -30.52 14.14
C TYR A 135 9.33 -29.91 14.46
N ALA A 136 8.90 -28.83 13.79
CA ALA A 136 7.54 -28.31 14.02
C ALA A 136 6.50 -29.11 13.20
N SER A 137 5.95 -30.17 13.79
CA SER A 137 4.79 -30.90 13.24
C SER A 137 3.44 -30.21 13.52
N ALA A 138 3.45 -28.96 13.97
CA ALA A 138 2.25 -28.17 14.22
C ALA A 138 2.48 -26.72 13.77
N ALA A 139 1.50 -26.16 13.05
CA ALA A 139 1.44 -24.75 12.71
C ALA A 139 1.61 -23.90 13.98
N MET A 140 2.79 -23.29 14.15
CA MET A 140 3.07 -22.48 15.33
C MET A 140 2.50 -21.09 15.08
N VAL A 141 1.32 -20.83 15.66
CA VAL A 141 0.70 -19.49 15.65
C VAL A 141 1.63 -18.51 16.37
N VAL A 142 1.96 -17.39 15.71
CA VAL A 142 2.64 -16.27 16.37
C VAL A 142 1.57 -15.37 16.97
N ASP A 143 1.34 -15.58 18.27
CA ASP A 143 0.34 -14.82 19.04
C ASP A 143 0.49 -13.30 18.83
N GLY A 144 -0.65 -12.61 18.72
CA GLY A 144 -0.71 -11.15 18.52
C GLY A 144 -0.14 -10.60 17.22
N VAL A 145 0.37 -11.43 16.29
CA VAL A 145 0.83 -10.98 14.96
C VAL A 145 -0.18 -11.39 13.90
N ASN A 146 -0.72 -10.39 13.22
CA ASN A 146 -1.76 -10.54 12.23
C ASN A 146 -1.23 -10.12 10.85
N VAL A 147 -1.36 -10.98 9.85
CA VAL A 147 -0.79 -10.77 8.52
C VAL A 147 -1.90 -10.75 7.47
N TRP A 148 -1.77 -9.85 6.50
CA TRP A 148 -2.56 -9.84 5.28
C TRP A 148 -1.64 -10.05 4.08
N GLN A 149 -1.85 -11.13 3.32
CA GLN A 149 -1.05 -11.52 2.17
C GLN A 149 -1.92 -12.09 1.02
N TRP A 150 -1.30 -12.38 -0.13
CA TRP A 150 -1.95 -13.07 -1.25
C TRP A 150 -2.22 -14.54 -0.90
N GLY A 151 -3.22 -15.16 -1.55
CA GLY A 151 -3.63 -16.48 -1.08
C GLY A 151 -4.32 -16.40 0.29
N SER A 152 -4.95 -15.27 0.60
CA SER A 152 -6.03 -15.19 1.58
C SER A 152 -7.40 -15.30 0.88
N PRO A 153 -7.63 -16.11 -0.18
CA PRO A 153 -8.80 -15.99 -1.04
C PRO A 153 -10.06 -16.49 -0.33
N ALA A 154 -9.98 -16.85 0.95
CA ALA A 154 -11.11 -17.07 1.84
C ALA A 154 -11.50 -15.80 2.64
N HIS A 155 -10.60 -14.84 2.87
CA HIS A 155 -10.88 -13.69 3.73
C HIS A 155 -10.12 -12.43 3.29
N ASN A 156 -10.87 -11.42 2.81
CA ASN A 156 -10.45 -10.02 2.79
C ASN A 156 -10.29 -9.51 4.22
N SER A 157 -9.35 -10.09 4.99
CA SER A 157 -9.10 -9.76 6.39
C SER A 157 -7.67 -10.08 6.79
N PHE A 158 -7.25 -9.53 7.92
CA PHE A 158 -6.06 -10.01 8.62
C PHE A 158 -6.31 -11.39 9.23
N GLN A 159 -5.25 -12.21 9.28
CA GLN A 159 -5.24 -13.55 9.88
C GLN A 159 -4.06 -13.69 10.82
N SER A 160 -4.19 -14.49 11.87
CA SER A 160 -3.05 -14.81 12.75
C SER A 160 -1.94 -15.47 11.94
N PHE A 161 -0.69 -15.03 12.14
CA PHE A 161 0.43 -15.66 11.48
C PHE A 161 0.67 -17.06 12.04
N GLU A 162 0.91 -18.03 11.16
CA GLU A 162 1.28 -19.39 11.51
C GLU A 162 2.57 -19.74 10.76
N TYR A 163 3.61 -20.16 11.49
CA TYR A 163 4.76 -20.80 10.87
C TYR A 163 4.26 -21.98 10.04
N ASP A 164 4.77 -22.10 8.81
CA ASP A 164 4.53 -23.19 7.86
C ASP A 164 3.20 -23.19 7.09
N ARG A 165 2.29 -22.26 7.38
CA ARG A 165 1.03 -22.10 6.63
C ARG A 165 1.02 -20.86 5.73
N TYR A 166 1.71 -19.80 6.12
CA TYR A 166 1.63 -18.49 5.47
C TYR A 166 3.04 -17.89 5.29
N ASN A 167 3.55 -17.83 4.06
CA ASN A 167 4.99 -17.72 3.81
C ASN A 167 5.39 -16.71 2.71
N GLY A 168 4.45 -15.86 2.26
CA GLY A 168 4.69 -15.00 1.11
C GLY A 168 3.45 -14.71 0.27
N SER A 169 3.62 -13.84 -0.71
CA SER A 169 2.57 -13.32 -1.57
C SER A 169 2.22 -14.22 -2.77
N GLN A 170 2.79 -15.43 -2.90
CA GLN A 170 2.52 -16.25 -4.09
C GLN A 170 2.41 -17.77 -3.87
N SER A 171 2.68 -18.34 -2.69
CA SER A 171 2.66 -19.82 -2.56
C SER A 171 2.30 -20.33 -1.16
N PRO A 172 0.99 -20.46 -0.83
CA PRO A 172 0.56 -21.07 0.43
C PRO A 172 1.16 -22.48 0.62
N GLY A 173 1.56 -22.83 1.85
CA GLY A 173 1.88 -24.22 2.22
C GLY A 173 3.34 -24.69 2.08
N THR A 174 4.34 -23.80 1.97
CA THR A 174 5.75 -24.18 2.21
C THR A 174 6.29 -23.55 3.49
N PRO A 175 7.14 -24.24 4.26
CA PRO A 175 7.66 -23.75 5.55
C PRO A 175 8.73 -22.67 5.38
N ARG A 176 8.35 -21.53 4.80
CA ARG A 176 9.24 -20.43 4.44
C ARG A 176 8.85 -19.12 5.11
N TRP A 177 9.84 -18.29 5.43
CA TRP A 177 9.64 -17.03 6.12
C TRP A 177 10.75 -16.03 5.78
N ALA A 178 10.54 -14.76 6.15
CA ALA A 178 11.50 -13.67 6.05
C ALA A 178 11.62 -12.92 7.40
N GLY A 179 12.65 -12.09 7.51
CA GLY A 179 12.94 -11.32 8.72
C GLY A 179 11.80 -10.40 9.17
N ASP A 180 10.87 -10.02 8.30
CA ASP A 180 9.71 -9.18 8.64
C ASP A 180 8.80 -9.81 9.70
N ILE A 181 8.63 -11.12 9.68
CA ILE A 181 7.87 -11.85 10.71
C ILE A 181 8.58 -11.84 12.07
N ILE A 182 9.91 -12.00 12.06
CA ILE A 182 10.71 -11.91 13.29
C ILE A 182 10.60 -10.50 13.87
N ALA A 183 10.70 -9.47 13.02
CA ALA A 183 10.53 -8.09 13.42
C ALA A 183 9.12 -7.86 14.01
N ALA A 184 8.07 -8.30 13.31
CA ALA A 184 6.68 -8.16 13.76
C ALA A 184 6.43 -8.84 15.12
N ARG A 185 6.98 -10.04 15.34
CA ARG A 185 6.92 -10.74 16.62
C ARG A 185 7.59 -9.92 17.74
N LYS A 186 8.80 -9.41 17.49
CA LYS A 186 9.53 -8.61 18.51
C LYS A 186 8.84 -7.28 18.80
N ILE A 187 8.25 -6.64 17.80
CA ILE A 187 7.40 -5.46 17.99
C ILE A 187 6.22 -5.83 18.88
N ARG A 188 5.50 -6.93 18.59
CA ARG A 188 4.38 -7.40 19.43
C ARG A 188 4.82 -7.66 20.86
N ASP A 189 5.92 -8.37 21.07
CA ASP A 189 6.44 -8.68 22.41
C ASP A 189 6.76 -7.40 23.20
N SER A 190 7.28 -6.37 22.52
CA SER A 190 7.53 -5.07 23.17
C SER A 190 6.26 -4.30 23.52
N LEU A 191 5.15 -4.58 22.84
CA LEU A 191 3.82 -4.02 23.09
C LEU A 191 2.94 -4.90 23.97
N TYR A 192 3.47 -6.02 24.50
CA TYR A 192 2.69 -7.04 25.20
C TYR A 192 1.87 -6.47 26.37
N ARG A 193 2.45 -5.56 27.17
CA ARG A 193 1.75 -4.92 28.30
C ARG A 193 0.57 -4.04 27.87
N GLN A 194 0.56 -3.58 26.62
CA GLN A 194 -0.53 -2.78 26.05
C GLN A 194 -1.61 -3.67 25.44
N GLN A 195 -1.42 -5.00 25.39
CA GLN A 195 -2.32 -5.96 24.73
C GLN A 195 -2.64 -5.59 23.28
N ARG A 196 -1.69 -4.92 22.59
CA ARG A 196 -1.89 -4.42 21.22
C ARG A 196 -1.35 -5.41 20.20
N PRO A 197 -2.20 -5.95 19.30
CA PRO A 197 -1.73 -6.76 18.20
C PRO A 197 -0.92 -5.94 17.20
N VAL A 198 -0.03 -6.61 16.49
CA VAL A 198 0.73 -6.06 15.34
C VAL A 198 0.07 -6.52 14.06
N TYR A 199 -0.12 -5.60 13.12
CA TYR A 199 -0.67 -5.89 11.80
C TYR A 199 0.42 -5.69 10.73
N LEU A 200 0.66 -6.72 9.91
CA LEU A 200 1.64 -6.71 8.83
C LEU A 200 0.92 -6.87 7.48
N LEU A 201 1.04 -5.87 6.62
CA LEU A 201 0.56 -5.93 5.25
C LEU A 201 1.72 -6.34 4.34
N LYS A 202 1.81 -7.63 4.01
CA LYS A 202 2.84 -8.13 3.09
C LYS A 202 2.42 -7.87 1.66
N VAL A 203 3.22 -7.13 0.91
CA VAL A 203 3.13 -6.86 -0.54
C VAL A 203 4.48 -7.17 -1.17
N THR A 204 4.82 -8.44 -1.21
CA THR A 204 6.08 -8.94 -1.79
C THR A 204 5.80 -9.61 -3.13
N ARG A 205 6.83 -9.93 -3.93
CA ARG A 205 6.72 -10.85 -5.08
C ARG A 205 8.07 -11.35 -5.54
N GLY A 206 8.30 -12.66 -5.49
CA GLY A 206 9.49 -13.27 -6.10
C GLY A 206 9.61 -12.91 -7.58
N GLY A 207 10.83 -12.59 -8.04
CA GLY A 207 11.05 -12.11 -9.41
C GLY A 207 10.30 -10.80 -9.67
N SER A 208 10.54 -9.78 -8.83
CA SER A 208 10.07 -8.42 -9.08
C SER A 208 11.26 -7.46 -9.15
N ALA A 209 11.27 -6.63 -10.19
CA ALA A 209 12.28 -5.60 -10.41
C ALA A 209 11.71 -4.21 -10.07
N LEU A 210 12.55 -3.18 -9.99
CA LEU A 210 12.09 -1.80 -10.13
C LEU A 210 11.89 -1.44 -11.60
N SER A 211 12.80 -1.90 -12.46
CA SER A 211 12.75 -1.61 -13.88
C SER A 211 11.63 -2.42 -14.57
N PRO A 212 10.73 -1.75 -15.33
CA PRO A 212 9.73 -2.44 -16.14
C PRO A 212 10.33 -3.07 -17.42
N PHE A 213 11.65 -3.01 -17.61
CA PHE A 213 12.36 -3.50 -18.80
C PHE A 213 13.23 -4.74 -18.54
N THR A 214 13.17 -5.31 -17.32
CA THR A 214 13.84 -6.60 -17.04
C THR A 214 13.08 -7.77 -17.69
N ARG A 215 13.47 -9.02 -17.45
CA ARG A 215 12.65 -10.19 -17.83
C ARG A 215 11.59 -10.56 -16.78
N GLU A 216 11.55 -9.84 -15.66
CA GLU A 216 10.75 -10.22 -14.52
C GLU A 216 9.25 -10.03 -14.76
N PRO A 217 8.40 -10.92 -14.23
CA PRO A 217 6.97 -10.86 -14.48
C PRO A 217 6.25 -9.76 -13.66
N ALA A 218 6.96 -9.02 -12.80
CA ALA A 218 6.45 -7.83 -12.13
C ALA A 218 7.51 -6.75 -11.97
N CYS A 219 7.01 -5.52 -11.82
CA CYS A 219 7.83 -4.37 -11.52
C CYS A 219 7.19 -3.44 -10.49
N TRP A 220 8.02 -2.86 -9.64
CA TRP A 220 7.71 -1.80 -8.69
C TRP A 220 7.79 -0.42 -9.36
N THR A 221 6.94 -0.23 -10.36
CA THR A 221 6.86 1.00 -11.16
C THR A 221 5.71 1.86 -10.67
N ILE A 222 5.92 3.16 -10.47
CA ILE A 222 4.86 4.07 -10.02
C ILE A 222 3.79 4.31 -11.12
N PRO A 223 2.54 4.67 -10.78
CA PRO A 223 1.44 4.74 -11.74
C PRO A 223 1.68 5.66 -12.95
N GLN A 224 2.52 6.69 -12.79
CA GLN A 224 2.86 7.66 -13.84
C GLN A 224 3.72 7.05 -14.97
N ASP A 225 4.42 5.96 -14.69
CA ASP A 225 5.34 5.33 -15.63
C ASP A 225 4.65 4.12 -16.30
N SER A 226 4.80 3.97 -17.61
CA SER A 226 4.21 2.85 -18.35
C SER A 226 4.84 1.51 -17.98
N VAL A 227 4.03 0.44 -17.97
CA VAL A 227 4.46 -0.94 -17.74
C VAL A 227 4.09 -1.77 -18.97
N PRO A 228 5.03 -2.54 -19.56
CA PRO A 228 4.72 -3.42 -20.68
C PRO A 228 3.57 -4.39 -20.37
N ALA A 229 2.77 -4.71 -21.39
CA ALA A 229 1.67 -5.66 -21.27
C ALA A 229 2.13 -7.00 -20.69
N GLY A 230 1.29 -7.61 -19.84
CA GLY A 230 1.57 -8.90 -19.21
C GLY A 230 2.45 -8.84 -17.96
N ARG A 231 2.86 -7.65 -17.50
CA ARG A 231 3.60 -7.49 -16.24
C ARG A 231 2.73 -6.90 -15.15
N GLU A 232 2.85 -7.46 -13.96
CA GLU A 232 2.18 -6.93 -12.78
C GLU A 232 2.89 -5.68 -12.26
N ARG A 233 2.13 -4.61 -12.04
CA ARG A 233 2.62 -3.42 -11.34
C ARG A 233 2.40 -3.57 -9.84
N MET A 234 3.48 -3.78 -9.10
CA MET A 234 3.42 -4.02 -7.65
C MET A 234 2.85 -2.83 -6.86
N PHE A 235 3.00 -1.60 -7.36
CA PHE A 235 2.37 -0.42 -6.75
C PHE A 235 0.84 -0.51 -6.79
N ASP A 236 0.25 -0.98 -7.89
CA ASP A 236 -1.21 -1.18 -7.98
C ASP A 236 -1.64 -2.29 -7.02
N THR A 237 -0.85 -3.36 -6.90
CA THR A 237 -1.09 -4.42 -5.91
C THR A 237 -1.07 -3.88 -4.46
N LEU A 238 -0.12 -3.00 -4.14
CA LEU A 238 -0.05 -2.32 -2.84
C LEU A 238 -1.30 -1.47 -2.58
N LYS A 239 -1.65 -0.60 -3.54
CA LYS A 239 -2.80 0.30 -3.44
C LYS A 239 -4.10 -0.48 -3.27
N ASN A 240 -4.31 -1.52 -4.09
CA ASN A 240 -5.48 -2.37 -4.00
C ASN A 240 -5.58 -3.08 -2.64
N ARG A 241 -4.44 -3.51 -2.08
CA ARG A 241 -4.42 -4.16 -0.77
C ARG A 241 -4.69 -3.19 0.38
N LEU A 242 -4.16 -1.97 0.32
CA LEU A 242 -4.51 -0.90 1.27
C LEU A 242 -6.01 -0.58 1.21
N ASN A 243 -6.57 -0.48 0.02
CA ASN A 243 -8.01 -0.26 -0.17
C ASN A 243 -8.84 -1.41 0.40
N ALA A 244 -8.41 -2.66 0.21
CA ALA A 244 -9.06 -3.81 0.81
C ALA A 244 -9.00 -3.79 2.35
N VAL A 245 -7.89 -3.35 2.95
CA VAL A 245 -7.78 -3.19 4.41
C VAL A 245 -8.68 -2.07 4.93
N ARG A 246 -8.70 -0.93 4.24
CA ARG A 246 -9.61 0.20 4.55
C ARG A 246 -11.06 -0.26 4.51
N GLN A 247 -11.44 -1.01 3.47
CA GLN A 247 -12.76 -1.61 3.33
C GLN A 247 -13.07 -2.58 4.47
N TRP A 248 -12.17 -3.53 4.73
CA TRP A 248 -12.34 -4.51 5.79
C TRP A 248 -12.53 -3.88 7.16
N SER A 249 -11.72 -2.86 7.49
CA SER A 249 -11.85 -2.11 8.75
C SER A 249 -13.17 -1.36 8.80
N TYR A 250 -13.54 -0.70 7.70
CA TYR A 250 -14.81 0.01 7.58
C TYR A 250 -16.02 -0.92 7.80
N ASP A 251 -15.96 -2.16 7.34
CA ASP A 251 -17.05 -3.14 7.46
C ASP A 251 -17.20 -3.73 8.87
N GLN A 252 -16.24 -3.50 9.78
CA GLN A 252 -16.37 -3.92 11.19
C GLN A 252 -17.33 -3.00 11.97
N ASP A 253 -18.05 -3.55 12.95
CA ASP A 253 -18.85 -2.76 13.90
C ASP A 253 -18.00 -1.78 14.70
N SER A 254 -16.77 -2.18 15.03
CA SER A 254 -15.73 -1.33 15.63
C SER A 254 -14.73 -0.91 14.55
N ALA A 255 -15.20 -0.17 13.54
CA ALA A 255 -14.32 0.33 12.49
C ALA A 255 -13.15 1.11 13.08
N ARG A 256 -11.94 0.92 12.54
CA ARG A 256 -10.71 1.51 13.06
C ARG A 256 -10.03 2.37 12.02
N TYR A 257 -9.47 3.49 12.44
CA TYR A 257 -8.59 4.27 11.57
C TYR A 257 -7.37 3.44 11.21
N ILE A 258 -6.99 3.43 9.93
CA ILE A 258 -5.80 2.70 9.47
C ILE A 258 -4.63 3.67 9.42
N LYS A 259 -3.57 3.39 10.16
CA LYS A 259 -2.29 4.11 10.06
C LYS A 259 -1.17 3.15 9.69
N VAL A 260 -0.57 3.39 8.54
CA VAL A 260 0.72 2.76 8.23
C VAL A 260 1.81 3.48 9.01
N VAL A 261 2.59 2.75 9.81
CA VAL A 261 3.61 3.33 10.71
C VAL A 261 5.04 3.09 10.28
N GLY A 262 5.24 2.27 9.25
CA GLY A 262 6.56 2.03 8.70
C GLY A 262 6.53 0.96 7.64
N MET A 263 7.60 0.91 6.85
CA MET A 263 7.78 -0.08 5.81
C MET A 263 9.11 -0.81 5.96
N MET A 264 9.06 -2.13 5.85
CA MET A 264 10.22 -3.01 5.70
C MET A 264 10.41 -3.30 4.21
N TRP A 265 11.61 -3.09 3.69
CA TRP A 265 11.91 -3.25 2.27
C TRP A 265 13.13 -4.12 2.03
N HIS A 266 13.05 -5.03 1.05
CA HIS A 266 14.25 -5.67 0.48
C HIS A 266 14.01 -6.05 -0.98
N GLN A 267 14.80 -5.46 -1.87
CA GLN A 267 14.78 -5.72 -3.31
C GLN A 267 16.06 -5.18 -3.97
N GLY A 268 16.47 -5.80 -5.07
CA GLY A 268 17.49 -5.23 -5.96
C GLY A 268 18.12 -6.25 -6.90
N GLU A 269 18.09 -7.53 -6.53
CA GLU A 269 18.74 -8.62 -7.25
C GLU A 269 18.22 -8.76 -8.69
N SER A 270 16.90 -8.59 -8.88
CA SER A 270 16.28 -8.60 -10.22
C SER A 270 16.67 -7.41 -11.11
N ASP A 271 17.26 -6.35 -10.56
CA ASP A 271 17.72 -5.16 -11.29
C ASP A 271 19.23 -5.18 -11.55
N LYS A 272 19.92 -6.31 -11.31
CA LYS A 272 21.39 -6.40 -11.43
C LYS A 272 21.97 -5.90 -12.77
N TRP A 273 21.18 -5.97 -13.84
CA TRP A 273 21.53 -5.47 -15.18
C TRP A 273 20.86 -4.13 -15.56
N ALA A 274 19.92 -3.63 -14.76
CA ALA A 274 19.13 -2.42 -15.01
C ALA A 274 19.50 -1.28 -14.04
N THR A 275 20.79 -1.12 -13.75
CA THR A 275 21.31 -0.34 -12.62
C THR A 275 21.19 1.18 -12.79
N ALA A 276 21.30 1.69 -14.02
CA ALA A 276 21.45 3.12 -14.30
C ALA A 276 20.33 4.01 -13.71
N ALA A 277 19.10 3.50 -13.66
CA ALA A 277 17.95 4.23 -13.13
C ALA A 277 17.40 3.63 -11.82
N TYR A 278 18.12 2.70 -11.19
CA TYR A 278 17.66 2.05 -9.96
C TYR A 278 17.44 3.07 -8.84
N GLN A 279 18.45 3.92 -8.56
CA GLN A 279 18.35 4.94 -7.52
C GLN A 279 17.13 5.87 -7.74
N TYR A 280 17.01 6.40 -8.95
CA TYR A 280 15.90 7.27 -9.35
C TYR A 280 14.53 6.61 -9.18
N ARG A 281 14.38 5.35 -9.62
CA ARG A 281 13.12 4.60 -9.51
C ARG A 281 12.75 4.32 -8.06
N LEU A 282 13.71 3.89 -7.24
CA LEU A 282 13.44 3.55 -5.84
C LEU A 282 13.06 4.78 -5.02
N THR A 283 13.77 5.91 -5.21
CA THR A 283 13.41 7.18 -4.56
C THR A 283 11.98 7.61 -4.91
N ARG A 284 11.60 7.56 -6.20
CA ARG A 284 10.23 7.90 -6.63
C ARG A 284 9.19 6.91 -6.10
N LEU A 285 9.51 5.63 -6.04
CA LEU A 285 8.63 4.61 -5.48
C LEU A 285 8.34 4.89 -4.00
N PHE A 286 9.37 5.15 -3.19
CA PHE A 286 9.19 5.47 -1.77
C PHE A 286 8.38 6.75 -1.57
N ALA A 287 8.63 7.79 -2.37
CA ALA A 287 7.82 9.01 -2.35
C ALA A 287 6.34 8.73 -2.70
N ALA A 288 6.09 7.92 -3.73
CA ALA A 288 4.73 7.54 -4.14
C ALA A 288 4.02 6.68 -3.08
N ILE A 289 4.73 5.77 -2.40
CA ILE A 289 4.16 4.97 -1.31
C ILE A 289 3.80 5.86 -0.12
N ARG A 290 4.69 6.78 0.26
CA ARG A 290 4.44 7.79 1.30
C ARG A 290 3.22 8.66 1.00
N GLN A 291 3.06 9.05 -0.27
CA GLN A 291 1.88 9.75 -0.73
C GLN A 291 0.61 8.88 -0.61
N GLU A 292 0.66 7.61 -1.01
CA GLU A 292 -0.48 6.67 -0.94
C GLU A 292 -0.94 6.38 0.50
N VAL A 293 0.00 6.39 1.46
CA VAL A 293 -0.33 6.23 2.89
C VAL A 293 -0.57 7.56 3.62
N ASN A 294 -0.44 8.69 2.90
CA ASN A 294 -0.56 10.05 3.44
C ASN A 294 0.38 10.33 4.64
N ASP A 295 1.64 9.89 4.53
CA ASP A 295 2.69 10.17 5.52
C ASP A 295 4.02 10.44 4.81
N PRO A 296 4.37 11.73 4.58
CA PRO A 296 5.58 12.11 3.83
C PRO A 296 6.89 11.78 4.56
N VAL A 297 6.82 11.42 5.85
CA VAL A 297 7.97 11.08 6.69
C VAL A 297 7.89 9.64 7.22
N MET A 298 7.01 8.81 6.64
CA MET A 298 6.85 7.41 7.04
C MET A 298 8.23 6.71 7.04
N PRO A 299 8.63 6.10 8.17
CA PRO A 299 9.87 5.37 8.27
C PRO A 299 9.96 4.22 7.27
N ILE A 300 11.10 4.07 6.60
CA ILE A 300 11.39 2.93 5.73
C ILE A 300 12.70 2.30 6.21
N VAL A 301 12.71 1.01 6.45
CA VAL A 301 13.92 0.25 6.76
C VAL A 301 14.20 -0.71 5.62
N MET A 302 15.32 -0.52 4.95
CA MET A 302 15.73 -1.25 3.75
C MET A 302 16.93 -2.15 4.02
N GLY A 303 16.83 -3.44 3.71
CA GLY A 303 17.99 -4.34 3.64
C GLY A 303 18.74 -4.15 2.33
N THR A 304 20.08 -4.10 2.39
CA THR A 304 20.93 -4.08 1.18
C THR A 304 20.93 -5.43 0.47
N ILE A 305 21.27 -5.44 -0.82
CA ILE A 305 21.65 -6.70 -1.48
C ILE A 305 23.08 -7.11 -1.05
N THR A 306 23.35 -8.41 -1.03
CA THR A 306 24.64 -8.95 -0.57
C THR A 306 25.59 -9.31 -1.72
N SER A 307 26.89 -9.05 -1.55
CA SER A 307 27.96 -9.49 -2.46
C SER A 307 28.11 -11.00 -2.55
N SER A 308 27.54 -11.73 -1.59
CA SER A 308 27.49 -13.20 -1.61
C SER A 308 26.51 -13.75 -2.66
N SER A 309 25.59 -12.91 -3.18
CA SER A 309 24.56 -13.34 -4.12
C SER A 309 25.08 -13.41 -5.55
N ALA A 310 24.68 -14.46 -6.29
CA ALA A 310 24.89 -14.56 -7.73
C ALA A 310 24.17 -13.46 -8.54
N ASP A 311 23.22 -12.77 -7.90
CA ASP A 311 22.50 -11.63 -8.45
C ASP A 311 22.99 -10.28 -7.87
N TYR A 312 24.17 -10.25 -7.25
CA TYR A 312 24.75 -9.02 -6.73
C TYR A 312 25.07 -8.00 -7.83
N SER A 313 24.91 -6.72 -7.48
CA SER A 313 25.41 -5.61 -8.29
C SER A 313 25.93 -4.50 -7.38
N PRO A 314 27.23 -4.14 -7.46
CA PRO A 314 27.79 -3.08 -6.61
C PRO A 314 27.15 -1.72 -6.86
N LEU A 315 26.64 -1.47 -8.07
CA LEU A 315 25.92 -0.23 -8.41
C LEU A 315 24.56 -0.16 -7.71
N ILE A 316 23.86 -1.29 -7.59
CA ILE A 316 22.58 -1.37 -6.86
C ILE A 316 22.80 -1.19 -5.37
N HIS A 317 23.79 -1.91 -4.81
CA HIS A 317 24.16 -1.77 -3.40
C HIS A 317 24.53 -0.31 -3.07
N GLN A 318 25.40 0.33 -3.85
CA GLN A 318 25.75 1.73 -3.63
C GLN A 318 24.54 2.66 -3.76
N ALA A 319 23.63 2.40 -4.70
CA ALA A 319 22.38 3.17 -4.82
C ALA A 319 21.51 3.05 -3.57
N GLN A 320 21.39 1.87 -2.96
CA GLN A 320 20.65 1.67 -1.71
C GLN A 320 21.25 2.51 -0.57
N LEU A 321 22.57 2.51 -0.43
CA LEU A 321 23.28 3.34 0.56
C LEU A 321 23.06 4.84 0.31
N ASN A 322 23.13 5.27 -0.95
CA ASN A 322 22.92 6.68 -1.32
C ASN A 322 21.50 7.15 -0.99
N ILE A 323 20.48 6.32 -1.22
CA ILE A 323 19.08 6.64 -0.91
C ILE A 323 18.89 6.88 0.59
N ALA A 324 19.39 5.97 1.42
CA ALA A 324 19.27 6.11 2.87
C ALA A 324 20.06 7.30 3.42
N LYS A 325 21.22 7.62 2.82
CA LYS A 325 21.97 8.84 3.17
C LYS A 325 21.21 10.13 2.83
N ALA A 326 20.43 10.12 1.75
CA ALA A 326 19.72 11.29 1.26
C ALA A 326 18.40 11.58 2.00
N ASP A 327 17.84 10.60 2.71
CA ASP A 327 16.53 10.71 3.35
C ASP A 327 16.61 10.27 4.83
N PRO A 328 16.45 11.17 5.81
CA PRO A 328 16.61 10.85 7.23
C PRO A 328 15.53 9.91 7.78
N HIS A 329 14.46 9.66 7.02
CA HIS A 329 13.40 8.71 7.37
C HIS A 329 13.59 7.35 6.69
N ILE A 330 14.75 7.12 6.06
CA ILE A 330 15.16 5.83 5.50
C ILE A 330 16.39 5.33 6.25
N ALA A 331 16.32 4.11 6.76
CA ALA A 331 17.44 3.43 7.41
C ALA A 331 17.84 2.16 6.64
N ILE A 332 19.10 1.77 6.77
CA ILE A 332 19.65 0.56 6.17
C ILE A 332 19.86 -0.52 7.22
N VAL A 333 19.53 -1.76 6.86
CA VAL A 333 20.17 -2.95 7.43
C VAL A 333 21.22 -3.42 6.44
N GLU A 334 22.48 -3.37 6.84
CA GLU A 334 23.57 -3.91 6.03
C GLU A 334 23.51 -5.44 6.06
N MET A 335 23.23 -6.03 4.90
CA MET A 335 23.07 -7.47 4.68
C MET A 335 24.25 -8.05 3.89
N ASP A 336 25.24 -7.25 3.49
CA ASP A 336 26.42 -7.75 2.82
C ASP A 336 27.17 -8.79 3.66
N GLY A 337 27.63 -9.86 2.99
CA GLY A 337 28.27 -11.01 3.62
C GLY A 337 27.34 -11.95 4.41
N GLN A 338 26.03 -11.66 4.50
CA GLN A 338 25.09 -12.56 5.18
C GLN A 338 24.92 -13.89 4.41
N PRO A 339 24.78 -15.02 5.12
CA PRO A 339 24.81 -16.34 4.50
C PRO A 339 23.55 -16.66 3.67
N LEU A 340 23.77 -17.35 2.56
CA LEU A 340 22.73 -17.73 1.61
C LEU A 340 22.35 -19.21 1.72
N LEU A 341 21.23 -19.55 1.09
CA LEU A 341 20.86 -20.91 0.74
C LEU A 341 21.79 -21.46 -0.36
N PRO A 342 21.81 -22.78 -0.60
CA PRO A 342 22.61 -23.39 -1.66
C PRO A 342 22.28 -22.90 -3.08
N ASP A 343 21.16 -22.20 -3.28
CA ASP A 343 20.82 -21.57 -4.56
C ASP A 343 21.66 -20.33 -4.90
N GLY A 344 22.46 -19.84 -3.95
CA GLY A 344 23.37 -18.71 -4.15
C GLY A 344 22.68 -17.37 -4.31
N VAL A 345 21.38 -17.24 -4.01
CA VAL A 345 20.63 -15.98 -4.18
C VAL A 345 19.84 -15.61 -2.92
N HIS A 346 19.23 -16.58 -2.25
CA HIS A 346 18.31 -16.30 -1.16
C HIS A 346 18.98 -16.42 0.21
N PHE A 347 18.67 -15.52 1.13
CA PHE A 347 19.14 -15.59 2.51
C PHE A 347 18.64 -16.82 3.23
N ASN A 348 19.52 -17.48 3.98
CA ASN A 348 19.14 -18.61 4.83
C ASN A 348 18.49 -18.14 6.15
N ALA A 349 18.10 -19.10 7.00
CA ALA A 349 17.45 -18.82 8.28
C ALA A 349 18.29 -17.94 9.21
N THR A 350 19.62 -18.11 9.23
CA THR A 350 20.53 -17.28 10.04
C THR A 350 20.50 -15.83 9.57
N ALA A 351 20.65 -15.60 8.27
CA ALA A 351 20.59 -14.27 7.67
C ALA A 351 19.22 -13.59 7.86
N GLN A 352 18.12 -14.33 7.69
CA GLN A 352 16.77 -13.78 7.90
C GLN A 352 16.48 -13.48 9.37
N THR A 353 17.04 -14.24 10.31
CA THR A 353 16.96 -13.95 11.75
C THR A 353 17.69 -12.64 12.06
N TYR A 354 18.92 -12.51 11.57
CA TYR A 354 19.70 -11.27 11.68
C TYR A 354 18.94 -10.08 11.09
N PHE A 355 18.39 -10.23 9.88
CA PHE A 355 17.64 -9.17 9.21
C PHE A 355 16.45 -8.72 10.07
N GLY A 356 15.65 -9.66 10.58
CA GLY A 356 14.51 -9.35 11.45
C GLY A 356 14.89 -8.64 12.76
N ASP A 357 16.02 -9.03 13.36
CA ASP A 357 16.52 -8.41 14.58
C ASP A 357 16.96 -6.96 14.35
N GLN A 358 17.61 -6.69 13.22
CA GLN A 358 17.99 -5.33 12.83
C GLN A 358 16.79 -4.49 12.44
N LEU A 359 15.84 -5.04 11.67
CA LEU A 359 14.56 -4.39 11.34
C LEU A 359 13.85 -3.92 12.61
N TYR A 360 13.67 -4.82 13.60
CA TYR A 360 13.08 -4.45 14.89
C TYR A 360 13.87 -3.35 15.61
N SER A 361 15.20 -3.51 15.68
CA SER A 361 16.08 -2.59 16.41
C SER A 361 16.08 -1.17 15.83
N ILE A 362 15.83 -1.02 14.54
CA ILE A 362 15.71 0.28 13.86
C ILE A 362 14.27 0.80 13.95
N ILE A 363 13.25 -0.03 13.72
CA ILE A 363 11.85 0.42 13.77
C ILE A 363 11.51 1.01 15.14
N LYS A 364 12.00 0.40 16.24
CA LYS A 364 11.78 0.93 17.59
C LYS A 364 12.38 2.33 17.81
N THR A 365 13.38 2.75 17.02
CA THR A 365 13.96 4.09 17.15
C THR A 365 13.14 5.15 16.43
N PHE A 366 12.39 4.75 15.40
CA PHE A 366 11.44 5.64 14.71
C PHE A 366 10.11 5.79 15.46
N ALA A 367 9.71 4.81 16.24
CA ALA A 367 8.43 4.79 16.97
C ALA A 367 8.39 5.67 18.24
N ARG A 368 9.23 6.71 18.33
CA ARG A 368 9.31 7.61 19.49
C ARG A 368 8.18 8.62 19.53
#